data_AF-A0A314UKC2-F1
#
_entry.id   AF-A0A314UKC2-F1
#
_cell.length_a   1.000
_cell.length_b   1.000
_cell.length_c   1.000
_cell.angle_alpha   90.00
_cell.angle_beta   90.00
_cell.angle_gamma   90.00
#
_symmetry.space_group_name_H-M   'P 1'
#
loop_
_entity.id
_entity.type
_entity.pdbx_description
1 polymer ?
#
loop_
_entity_poly.entity_id
_entity_poly.type
_entity_poly.pdbx_seq_one_letter_code
_entity_poly.pdbx_strand_id
1 'polypeptide(L)'
;MEQSQETKDINDWLPITKSRNANWWYSAFHNVTAMVGAGVLGLPYAMSQLGWGPGVAVLVLSWIITLYTLWQMVEMHEIVPGKRFDRYHELGQHALGEKLGLWVVVPQQLMVECGVCVVYMITGGNSLKKIHDTLCPNCKSIKTTYFIMIFASVHFVLSHLPSFNSIAGVSLAAAVMSLRYIFPFLVFFLKI
;
A
#
# COMPACT_ATOMS: atom_id res chain seq x y z
N MET A 1 -3.21 -0.46 36.24
CA MET A 1 -4.12 -1.56 35.84
C MET A 1 -5.14 -1.07 34.81
N GLU A 2 -5.76 0.09 35.03
CA GLU A 2 -6.72 0.73 34.11
C GLU A 2 -6.15 1.06 32.71
N GLN A 3 -4.96 1.68 32.62
CA GLN A 3 -4.26 1.93 31.34
C GLN A 3 -3.95 0.66 30.52
N SER A 4 -3.79 -0.50 31.17
CA SER A 4 -3.54 -1.77 30.48
C SER A 4 -4.82 -2.38 29.92
N GLN A 5 -5.98 -2.08 30.50
CA GLN A 5 -7.28 -2.57 30.04
C GLN A 5 -7.74 -1.74 28.85
N GLU A 6 -7.66 -0.41 28.95
CA GLU A 6 -8.00 0.51 27.86
C GLU A 6 -7.14 0.27 26.60
N THR A 7 -5.84 -0.01 26.77
CA THR A 7 -4.97 -0.38 25.66
C THR A 7 -5.36 -1.71 25.00
N LYS A 8 -5.86 -2.68 25.78
CA LYS A 8 -6.38 -3.95 25.24
C LYS A 8 -7.67 -3.72 24.47
N ASP A 9 -8.60 -2.95 25.02
CA ASP A 9 -9.88 -2.62 24.39
C ASP A 9 -9.68 -1.87 23.07
N ILE A 10 -8.73 -0.93 23.01
CA ILE A 10 -8.36 -0.24 21.76
C ILE A 10 -7.79 -1.21 20.72
N ASN A 11 -6.94 -2.15 21.14
CA ASN A 11 -6.35 -3.14 20.24
C ASN A 11 -7.38 -4.15 19.72
N ASP A 12 -8.38 -4.51 20.52
CA ASP A 12 -9.45 -5.41 20.11
C ASP A 12 -10.50 -4.72 19.22
N TRP A 13 -10.66 -3.40 19.36
CA TRP A 13 -11.53 -2.59 18.52
C TRP A 13 -10.95 -2.34 17.12
N LEU A 14 -9.64 -2.08 17.03
CA LEU A 14 -8.97 -1.77 15.76
C LEU A 14 -8.89 -3.00 14.84
N PRO A 15 -9.38 -2.93 13.59
CA PRO A 15 -9.38 -4.08 12.67
C PRO A 15 -8.00 -4.69 12.40
N ILE A 16 -6.92 -3.91 12.54
CA ILE A 16 -5.54 -4.34 12.28
C ILE A 16 -4.90 -5.09 13.46
N THR A 17 -5.32 -4.82 14.70
CA THR A 17 -4.77 -5.44 15.92
C THR A 17 -5.72 -6.48 16.54
N LYS A 18 -6.98 -6.52 16.11
CA LYS A 18 -8.03 -7.47 16.54
C LYS A 18 -7.70 -8.95 16.32
N SER A 19 -6.83 -9.28 15.35
CA SER A 19 -6.40 -10.67 15.09
C SER A 19 -4.89 -10.72 14.84
N ARG A 20 -4.18 -11.47 15.67
CA ARG A 20 -2.69 -11.56 15.66
C ARG A 20 -2.17 -12.93 15.18
N ASN A 21 -2.97 -13.68 14.42
CA ASN A 21 -2.62 -15.02 13.94
C ASN A 21 -1.95 -15.02 12.54
N ALA A 22 -1.31 -13.93 12.14
CA ALA A 22 -0.68 -13.83 10.81
C ALA A 22 0.72 -14.46 10.81
N ASN A 23 0.95 -15.41 9.89
CA ASN A 23 2.28 -16.01 9.68
C ASN A 23 3.20 -15.09 8.87
N TRP A 24 4.51 -15.28 8.98
CA TRP A 24 5.53 -14.44 8.33
C TRP A 24 5.34 -14.32 6.80
N TRP A 25 4.87 -15.38 6.14
CA TRP A 25 4.63 -15.36 4.70
C TRP A 25 3.46 -14.44 4.32
N TYR A 26 2.41 -14.33 5.15
CA TYR A 26 1.32 -13.39 4.90
C TYR A 26 1.85 -11.95 4.93
N SER A 27 2.66 -11.61 5.93
CA SER A 27 3.30 -10.29 6.03
C SER A 27 4.21 -10.00 4.83
N ALA A 28 4.96 -11.00 4.35
CA ALA A 28 5.78 -10.85 3.15
C ALA A 28 4.93 -10.57 1.90
N PHE A 29 3.86 -11.32 1.66
CA PHE A 29 2.97 -11.11 0.51
C PHE A 29 2.27 -9.74 0.55
N HIS A 30 1.81 -9.30 1.73
CA HIS A 30 1.20 -7.98 1.89
C HIS A 30 2.22 -6.86 1.61
N ASN A 31 3.45 -6.97 2.09
CA ASN A 31 4.51 -6.00 1.80
C ASN A 31 4.83 -5.92 0.31
N VAL A 32 5.00 -7.08 -0.36
CA VAL A 32 5.24 -7.11 -1.80
C VAL A 32 4.08 -6.49 -2.56
N THR A 33 2.83 -6.82 -2.21
CA THR A 33 1.65 -6.28 -2.88
C THR A 33 1.53 -4.76 -2.68
N ALA A 34 1.84 -4.27 -1.48
CA ALA A 34 1.86 -2.85 -1.17
C ALA A 34 2.93 -2.09 -2.00
N MET A 35 4.11 -2.69 -2.16
CA MET A 35 5.21 -2.10 -2.95
C MET A 35 4.96 -2.16 -4.47
N VAL A 36 4.41 -3.27 -4.97
CA VAL A 36 4.23 -3.52 -6.42
C VAL A 36 3.06 -2.74 -7.02
N GLY A 37 2.22 -2.10 -6.19
CA GLY A 37 0.96 -1.49 -6.61
C GLY A 37 1.04 -0.37 -7.65
N ALA A 38 0.15 0.63 -7.59
CA ALA A 38 0.02 1.62 -8.66
C ALA A 38 1.33 2.37 -9.01
N GLY A 39 2.28 2.46 -8.08
CA GLY A 39 3.59 3.08 -8.29
C GLY A 39 4.47 2.39 -9.36
N VAL A 40 4.38 1.07 -9.52
CA VAL A 40 5.19 0.34 -10.52
C VAL A 40 4.74 0.64 -11.95
N LEU A 41 3.48 1.03 -12.15
CA LEU A 41 2.95 1.37 -13.47
C LEU A 41 3.64 2.60 -14.09
N GLY A 42 4.18 3.50 -13.26
CA GLY A 42 4.96 4.66 -13.71
C GLY A 42 6.43 4.35 -14.00
N LEU A 43 6.92 3.18 -13.57
CA LEU A 43 8.34 2.84 -13.65
C LEU A 43 8.88 2.80 -15.09
N PRO A 44 8.21 2.17 -16.08
CA PRO A 44 8.70 2.18 -17.46
C PRO A 44 8.80 3.58 -18.05
N TYR A 45 7.84 4.45 -17.71
CA TYR A 45 7.85 5.84 -18.13
C TYR A 45 9.04 6.59 -17.51
N ALA A 46 9.26 6.47 -16.20
CA ALA A 46 10.40 7.08 -15.52
C ALA A 46 11.74 6.59 -16.08
N MET A 47 11.88 5.28 -16.32
CA MET A 47 13.07 4.68 -16.95
C MET A 47 13.30 5.20 -18.37
N SER A 48 12.24 5.44 -19.15
CA SER A 48 12.39 6.02 -20.49
C SER A 48 12.87 7.47 -20.48
N GLN A 49 12.54 8.23 -19.43
CA GLN A 49 12.99 9.62 -19.27
C GLN A 49 14.42 9.73 -18.71
N LEU A 50 14.78 8.86 -17.76
CA LEU A 50 16.10 8.87 -17.10
C LEU A 50 17.18 8.08 -17.85
N GLY A 51 16.77 7.16 -18.72
CA GLY A 51 17.67 6.19 -19.35
C GLY A 51 18.12 5.09 -18.39
N TRP A 52 18.78 4.06 -18.94
CA TRP A 52 19.14 2.86 -18.19
C TRP A 52 20.13 3.11 -17.05
N GLY A 53 21.22 3.83 -17.29
CA GLY A 53 22.26 4.06 -16.28
C GLY A 53 21.74 4.80 -15.04
N PRO A 54 21.26 6.05 -15.18
CA PRO A 54 20.70 6.82 -14.07
C PRO A 54 19.47 6.16 -13.45
N GLY A 55 18.60 5.56 -14.28
CA GLY A 55 17.40 4.86 -13.81
C GLY A 55 17.72 3.67 -12.90
N VAL A 56 18.63 2.79 -13.33
CA VAL A 56 19.07 1.65 -12.50
C VAL A 56 19.78 2.12 -11.23
N ALA A 57 20.62 3.16 -11.32
CA ALA A 57 21.30 3.71 -10.14
C ALA A 57 20.29 4.20 -9.08
N VAL A 58 19.27 4.95 -9.49
CA VAL A 58 18.20 5.41 -8.58
C VAL A 58 17.41 4.24 -7.98
N LEU A 59 17.13 3.19 -8.77
CA LEU A 59 16.43 2.00 -8.25
C LEU A 59 17.25 1.25 -7.21
N VAL A 60 18.55 1.06 -7.44
CA VAL A 60 19.44 0.42 -6.48
C VAL A 60 19.56 1.25 -5.20
N LEU A 61 19.74 2.56 -5.33
CA LEU A 61 19.79 3.47 -4.17
C LEU A 61 18.49 3.44 -3.38
N SER A 62 17.35 3.52 -4.07
CA SER A 62 16.03 3.41 -3.44
C SER A 62 15.88 2.09 -2.69
N TRP A 63 16.30 0.98 -3.28
CA TRP A 63 16.25 -0.35 -2.66
C TRP A 63 17.11 -0.42 -1.39
N ILE A 64 18.34 0.10 -1.43
CA ILE A 64 19.23 0.16 -0.25
C ILE A 64 18.57 0.97 0.88
N ILE A 65 18.03 2.15 0.54
CA ILE A 65 17.35 3.01 1.51
C ILE A 65 16.13 2.28 2.11
N THR A 66 15.31 1.62 1.29
CA THR A 66 14.14 0.87 1.76
C THR A 66 14.53 -0.29 2.68
N LEU A 67 15.57 -1.06 2.35
CA LEU A 67 16.04 -2.13 3.24
C LEU A 67 16.56 -1.59 4.56
N TYR A 68 17.33 -0.50 4.52
CA TYR A 68 17.84 0.14 5.71
C TYR A 68 16.71 0.65 6.61
N THR A 69 15.69 1.31 6.05
CA THR A 69 14.56 1.81 6.83
C THR A 69 13.69 0.68 7.36
N LEU A 70 13.45 -0.39 6.60
CA LEU A 70 12.75 -1.58 7.09
C LEU A 70 13.47 -2.20 8.29
N TRP A 71 14.79 -2.35 8.19
CA TRP A 71 15.60 -2.88 9.30
C TRP A 71 15.49 -1.97 10.53
N GLN A 72 15.64 -0.66 10.36
CA GLN A 72 15.47 0.31 11.45
C GLN A 72 14.08 0.23 12.10
N MET A 73 13.01 0.07 11.32
CA MET A 73 11.66 -0.06 11.86
C MET A 73 11.48 -1.33 12.69
N VAL A 74 12.11 -2.44 12.29
CA VAL A 74 12.08 -3.69 13.07
C VAL A 74 12.78 -3.50 14.41
N GLU A 75 13.97 -2.89 14.45
CA GLU A 75 14.68 -2.72 15.73
C GLU A 75 14.03 -1.69 16.64
N MET A 76 13.46 -0.63 16.06
CA MET A 76 12.70 0.36 16.81
C MET A 76 11.39 -0.18 17.37
N HIS A 77 10.86 -1.28 16.79
CA HIS A 77 9.59 -1.86 17.20
C HIS A 77 9.59 -2.36 18.64
N GLU A 78 10.73 -2.86 19.10
CA GLU A 78 10.92 -3.45 20.45
C GLU A 78 12.09 -2.79 21.19
N ILE A 79 12.39 -1.53 20.88
CA ILE A 79 13.52 -0.78 21.47
C ILE A 79 13.47 -0.68 23.00
N VAL A 80 12.27 -0.78 23.59
CA VAL A 80 12.07 -0.82 25.04
C VAL A 80 11.63 -2.24 25.44
N PRO A 81 12.37 -2.95 26.31
CA PRO A 81 11.98 -4.27 26.78
C PRO A 81 10.56 -4.27 27.36
N GLY A 82 9.71 -5.14 26.85
CA GLY A 82 8.32 -5.29 27.30
C GLY A 82 7.31 -4.29 26.72
N LYS A 83 7.74 -3.36 25.84
CA LYS A 83 6.84 -2.47 25.10
C LYS A 83 7.08 -2.58 23.60
N ARG A 84 6.01 -2.89 22.88
CA ARG A 84 5.99 -3.00 21.42
C ARG A 84 5.32 -1.77 20.82
N PHE A 85 6.01 -1.08 19.92
CA PHE A 85 5.53 0.14 19.28
C PHE A 85 4.82 -0.19 17.96
N ASP A 86 3.58 -0.66 18.03
CA ASP A 86 2.83 -1.09 16.83
C ASP A 86 2.41 0.07 15.90
N ARG A 87 2.57 1.32 16.32
CA ARG A 87 2.12 2.50 15.56
C ARG A 87 3.22 3.55 15.39
N TYR A 88 3.29 4.13 14.18
CA TYR A 88 4.28 5.16 13.85
C TYR A 88 4.23 6.37 14.78
N HIS A 89 3.03 6.85 15.12
CA HIS A 89 2.90 8.01 16.00
C HIS A 89 3.38 7.69 17.43
N GLU A 90 3.21 6.47 17.93
CA GLU A 90 3.71 6.08 19.26
C GLU A 90 5.22 6.05 19.28
N LEU A 91 5.83 5.53 18.21
CA LEU A 91 7.28 5.55 18.04
C LEU A 91 7.81 6.98 17.91
N GLY A 92 7.12 7.83 17.14
CA GLY A 92 7.45 9.25 17.01
C GLY A 92 7.35 9.99 18.34
N GLN A 93 6.31 9.72 19.12
CA GLN A 93 6.13 10.30 20.46
C GLN A 93 7.22 9.82 21.43
N HIS A 94 7.68 8.58 21.31
CA HIS A 94 8.78 8.07 22.10
C HIS A 94 10.12 8.73 21.74
N ALA A 95 10.40 8.90 20.44
CA ALA A 95 11.67 9.45 19.96
C ALA A 95 11.78 10.98 20.05
N LEU A 96 10.68 11.71 19.79
CA LEU A 96 10.66 13.17 19.67
C LEU A 96 9.84 13.87 20.77
N GLY A 97 9.22 13.11 21.67
CA GLY A 97 8.32 13.61 22.71
C GLY A 97 6.85 13.65 22.29
N GLU A 98 5.95 13.67 23.26
CA GLU A 98 4.51 13.42 23.05
C GLU A 98 3.82 14.37 22.05
N LYS A 99 4.18 15.65 22.06
CA LYS A 99 3.58 16.65 21.16
C LYS A 99 4.29 16.69 19.81
N LEU A 100 5.61 16.81 19.82
CA LEU A 100 6.40 16.99 18.60
C LEU A 100 6.35 15.73 17.72
N GLY A 101 6.45 14.54 18.32
CA GLY A 101 6.35 13.28 17.60
C GLY A 101 5.01 13.12 16.87
N LEU A 102 3.91 13.51 17.52
CA LEU A 102 2.58 13.45 16.91
C LEU A 102 2.44 14.45 15.75
N TRP A 103 2.86 15.70 15.94
CA TRP A 103 2.79 16.75 14.91
C TRP A 103 3.70 16.52 13.71
N VAL A 104 4.77 15.75 13.86
CA VAL A 104 5.66 15.39 12.73
C VAL A 104 5.13 14.15 12.01
N VAL A 105 4.83 13.08 12.73
CA VAL A 105 4.54 11.78 12.11
C VAL A 105 3.13 11.73 11.51
N VAL A 106 2.12 12.23 12.21
CA VAL A 106 0.72 12.10 11.77
C VAL A 106 0.45 12.86 10.47
N PRO A 107 0.88 14.13 10.29
CA PRO A 107 0.65 14.83 9.03
C PRO A 107 1.37 14.18 7.85
N GLN A 108 2.59 13.67 8.05
CA GLN A 108 3.32 12.95 7.01
C GLN A 108 2.60 11.65 6.62
N GLN A 109 2.13 10.89 7.60
CA GLN A 109 1.37 9.66 7.35
C GLN A 109 0.07 9.95 6.57
N LEU A 110 -0.71 10.94 7.00
CA LEU A 110 -1.95 11.32 6.33
C LEU A 110 -1.71 11.86 4.92
N MET A 111 -0.64 12.63 4.69
CA MET A 111 -0.29 13.13 3.37
C MET A 111 0.00 11.98 2.40
N VAL A 112 0.79 11.00 2.84
CA VAL A 112 1.12 9.82 2.02
C VAL A 112 -0.12 8.97 1.76
N GLU A 113 -0.92 8.67 2.78
CA GLU A 113 -2.14 7.86 2.65
C GLU A 113 -3.17 8.52 1.71
N CYS A 114 -3.44 9.81 1.89
CA CYS A 114 -4.35 10.56 1.02
C CYS A 114 -3.84 10.62 -0.42
N GLY A 115 -2.53 10.88 -0.62
CA GLY A 115 -1.91 10.90 -1.94
C GLY A 115 -2.03 9.56 -2.66
N VAL A 116 -1.74 8.47 -1.94
CA VAL A 116 -1.90 7.11 -2.44
C VAL A 116 -3.35 6.85 -2.85
N CYS A 117 -4.33 7.12 -1.98
CA CYS A 117 -5.74 6.96 -2.29
C CYS A 117 -6.15 7.68 -3.59
N VAL A 118 -5.72 8.93 -3.78
CA VAL A 118 -6.01 9.70 -5.00
C VAL A 118 -5.40 9.02 -6.24
N VAL A 119 -4.13 8.62 -6.19
CA VAL A 119 -3.45 7.95 -7.31
C VAL A 119 -4.15 6.65 -7.68
N TYR A 120 -4.56 5.85 -6.69
CA TYR A 120 -5.29 4.60 -6.95
C TYR A 120 -6.67 4.84 -7.55
N MET A 121 -7.41 5.85 -7.10
CA MET A 121 -8.72 6.20 -7.69
C MET A 121 -8.59 6.62 -9.16
N ILE A 122 -7.60 7.45 -9.49
CA ILE A 122 -7.33 7.89 -10.86
C ILE A 122 -6.90 6.70 -11.73
N THR A 123 -5.99 5.87 -11.24
CA THR A 123 -5.47 4.70 -11.97
C THR A 123 -6.57 3.67 -12.24
N GLY A 124 -7.41 3.38 -11.24
CA GLY A 124 -8.56 2.49 -11.39
C GLY A 124 -9.58 3.01 -12.39
N GLY A 125 -9.94 4.30 -12.32
CA GLY A 125 -10.85 4.94 -13.27
C GLY A 125 -10.30 4.96 -14.71
N ASN A 126 -9.00 5.23 -14.89
CA ASN A 126 -8.34 5.15 -16.20
C ASN A 126 -8.37 3.74 -16.78
N SER A 127 -8.18 2.73 -15.93
CA SER A 127 -8.22 1.32 -16.33
C SER A 127 -9.63 0.92 -16.79
N LEU A 128 -10.67 1.30 -16.04
CA LEU A 128 -12.07 1.05 -16.42
C LEU A 128 -12.43 1.74 -17.75
N LYS A 129 -12.01 3.00 -17.93
CA LYS A 129 -12.20 3.70 -19.19
C LYS A 129 -11.54 2.95 -20.35
N LYS A 130 -10.31 2.47 -20.16
CA LYS A 130 -9.60 1.75 -21.21
C LYS A 130 -10.30 0.44 -21.60
N ILE A 131 -10.87 -0.27 -20.62
CA ILE A 131 -11.70 -1.46 -20.86
C ILE A 131 -12.93 -1.09 -21.70
N HIS A 132 -13.66 -0.04 -21.32
CA HIS A 132 -14.82 0.45 -22.06
C HIS A 132 -14.46 0.81 -23.52
N ASP A 133 -13.40 1.59 -23.72
CA ASP A 133 -12.96 2.03 -25.04
C ASP A 133 -12.49 0.86 -25.92
N THR A 134 -12.00 -0.23 -25.31
CA THR A 134 -11.56 -1.44 -26.02
C THR A 134 -12.74 -2.34 -26.40
N LEU A 135 -13.72 -2.50 -25.51
CA LEU A 135 -14.90 -3.34 -25.74
C LEU A 135 -15.92 -2.69 -26.69
N CYS A 136 -15.95 -1.35 -26.72
CA CYS A 136 -16.85 -0.61 -27.59
C CYS A 136 -16.14 0.59 -28.27
N PRO A 137 -15.39 0.35 -29.36
CA PRO A 137 -14.64 1.40 -30.05
C PRO A 137 -15.54 2.47 -30.71
N ASN A 138 -16.79 2.12 -31.01
CA ASN A 138 -17.78 3.04 -31.60
C ASN A 138 -18.72 3.68 -30.56
N CYS A 139 -18.52 3.43 -29.27
CA CYS A 139 -19.34 4.04 -28.22
C CYS A 139 -19.02 5.53 -28.06
N LYS A 140 -19.99 6.27 -27.51
CA LYS A 140 -19.79 7.68 -27.18
C LYS A 140 -18.65 7.80 -26.16
N SER A 141 -17.74 8.74 -26.41
CA SER A 141 -16.67 9.05 -25.47
C SER A 141 -17.24 9.58 -24.16
N ILE A 142 -16.96 8.86 -23.07
CA ILE A 142 -17.37 9.21 -21.71
C ILE A 142 -16.16 9.85 -21.00
N LYS A 143 -16.41 10.91 -20.23
CA LYS A 143 -15.35 11.58 -19.45
C LYS A 143 -14.77 10.61 -18.41
N THR A 144 -13.45 10.61 -18.26
CA THR A 144 -12.72 9.79 -17.28
C THR A 144 -13.26 9.96 -15.84
N THR A 145 -13.71 11.18 -15.49
CA THR A 145 -14.31 11.48 -14.18
C THR A 145 -15.44 10.52 -13.80
N TYR A 146 -16.28 10.11 -14.76
CA TYR A 146 -17.37 9.17 -14.47
C TYR A 146 -16.84 7.78 -14.12
N PHE A 147 -15.80 7.30 -14.79
CA PHE A 147 -15.16 6.01 -14.46
C PHE A 147 -14.46 6.05 -13.11
N ILE A 148 -13.86 7.19 -12.73
CA ILE A 148 -13.30 7.40 -11.39
C ILE A 148 -14.41 7.32 -10.34
N MET A 149 -15.55 7.98 -10.57
CA MET A 149 -16.71 7.92 -9.66
C MET A 149 -17.28 6.50 -9.51
N ILE A 150 -17.35 5.73 -10.61
CA ILE A 150 -17.76 4.32 -10.58
C ILE A 150 -16.77 3.48 -9.75
N PHE A 151 -15.46 3.70 -9.93
CA PHE A 151 -14.46 2.99 -9.15
C PHE A 151 -14.52 3.35 -7.65
N ALA A 152 -14.75 4.63 -7.35
CA ALA A 152 -14.90 5.14 -6.00
C ALA A 152 -16.15 4.60 -5.29
N SER A 153 -17.28 4.47 -5.99
CA SER A 153 -18.51 3.93 -5.39
C SER A 153 -18.35 2.47 -4.95
N VAL A 154 -17.64 1.65 -5.74
CA VAL A 154 -17.28 0.28 -5.34
C VAL A 154 -16.44 0.28 -4.06
N HIS A 155 -15.43 1.15 -3.98
CA HIS A 155 -14.57 1.26 -2.79
C HIS A 155 -15.33 1.75 -1.56
N PHE A 156 -16.27 2.69 -1.74
CA PHE A 156 -17.14 3.17 -0.68
C PHE A 156 -18.01 2.03 -0.11
N VAL A 157 -18.57 1.16 -0.96
CA VAL A 157 -19.32 -0.01 -0.47
C VAL A 157 -18.40 -0.96 0.28
N LEU A 158 -17.20 -1.24 -0.26
CA LEU A 158 -16.22 -2.11 0.39
C LEU A 158 -15.73 -1.57 1.73
N SER A 159 -15.66 -0.25 1.93
CA SER A 159 -15.22 0.36 3.19
C SER A 159 -16.20 0.15 4.35
N HIS A 160 -17.44 -0.26 4.08
CA HIS A 160 -18.42 -0.60 5.11
C HIS A 160 -18.28 -2.04 5.61
N LEU A 161 -17.37 -2.85 5.05
CA LEU A 161 -17.13 -4.21 5.51
C LEU A 161 -16.41 -4.20 6.87
N PRO A 162 -16.93 -4.91 7.89
CA PRO A 162 -16.47 -4.78 9.28
C PRO A 162 -15.13 -5.48 9.57
N SER A 163 -14.55 -6.23 8.62
CA SER A 163 -13.28 -6.95 8.83
C SER A 163 -12.47 -7.14 7.55
N PHE A 164 -11.13 -7.14 7.66
CA PHE A 164 -10.22 -7.48 6.57
C PHE A 164 -10.42 -8.90 6.03
N ASN A 165 -10.88 -9.84 6.87
CA ASN A 165 -11.22 -11.20 6.44
C ASN A 165 -12.35 -11.21 5.40
N SER A 166 -13.28 -10.25 5.44
CA SER A 166 -14.36 -10.11 4.45
C SER A 166 -13.85 -9.62 3.08
N ILE A 167 -12.68 -8.96 3.04
CA ILE A 167 -12.04 -8.45 1.82
C ILE A 167 -11.00 -9.44 1.26
N ALA A 168 -10.66 -10.50 2.02
CA ALA A 168 -9.66 -11.48 1.63
C ALA A 168 -9.92 -12.10 0.24
N GLY A 169 -11.19 -12.27 -0.16
CA GLY A 169 -11.55 -12.74 -1.51
C GLY A 169 -11.16 -11.76 -2.62
N VAL A 170 -11.34 -10.46 -2.41
CA VAL A 170 -10.90 -9.41 -3.36
C VAL A 170 -9.38 -9.37 -3.43
N SER A 171 -8.70 -9.47 -2.27
CA SER A 171 -7.23 -9.54 -2.20
C SER A 171 -6.68 -10.78 -2.92
N LEU A 172 -7.34 -11.94 -2.78
CA LEU A 172 -6.97 -13.16 -3.50
C LEU A 172 -7.11 -13.01 -5.01
N ALA A 173 -8.22 -12.42 -5.48
CA ALA A 173 -8.42 -12.15 -6.90
C ALA A 173 -7.36 -11.18 -7.46
N ALA A 174 -7.04 -10.11 -6.71
CA ALA A 174 -5.98 -9.18 -7.06
C ALA A 174 -4.60 -9.87 -7.12
N ALA A 175 -4.28 -10.72 -6.15
CA ALA A 175 -3.01 -11.47 -6.14
C ALA A 175 -2.90 -12.41 -7.35
N VAL A 176 -3.96 -13.14 -7.69
CA VAL A 176 -4.00 -14.01 -8.88
C VAL A 176 -3.81 -13.21 -10.16
N MET A 177 -4.45 -12.04 -10.29
CA MET A 177 -4.28 -11.17 -11.44
C MET A 177 -2.84 -10.66 -11.56
N SER A 178 -2.24 -10.16 -10.47
CA SER A 178 -0.84 -9.69 -10.47
C SER A 178 0.15 -10.79 -10.86
N LEU A 179 -0.03 -12.01 -10.36
CA LEU A 179 0.82 -13.15 -10.75
C LEU A 179 0.70 -13.48 -12.24
N ARG A 180 -0.49 -13.35 -12.84
CA ARG A 180 -0.70 -13.55 -14.28
C ARG A 180 -0.03 -12.49 -15.15
N TYR A 181 0.13 -11.26 -14.69
CA TYR A 181 0.88 -10.23 -15.43
C TYR A 181 2.40 -10.40 -15.30
N ILE A 182 2.86 -10.83 -14.12
CA ILE A 182 4.29 -11.02 -13.84
C ILE A 182 4.85 -12.26 -14.54
N PHE A 183 4.12 -13.37 -14.58
CA PHE A 183 4.65 -14.65 -15.10
C PHE A 183 5.08 -14.59 -16.58
N PRO A 184 4.30 -14.02 -17.52
CA PRO A 184 4.71 -13.84 -18.91
C PRO A 184 5.85 -12.83 -19.05
N PHE A 185 5.83 -11.76 -18.24
CA PHE A 185 6.86 -10.72 -18.24
C PHE A 185 8.22 -11.28 -17.79
N LEU A 186 8.24 -12.12 -16.74
CA LEU A 186 9.44 -12.78 -16.24
C LEU A 186 9.99 -13.81 -17.25
N VAL A 187 9.10 -14.58 -17.89
CA VAL A 187 9.47 -15.57 -18.92
C VAL A 187 10.03 -14.89 -20.18
N PHE A 188 9.53 -13.71 -20.54
CA PHE A 188 10.07 -12.92 -21.65
C PHE A 188 11.44 -12.32 -21.29
N PHE A 189 11.63 -11.83 -20.07
CA PHE A 189 12.90 -11.28 -19.59
C PHE A 189 14.01 -12.32 -19.42
N LEU A 190 13.68 -13.55 -19.00
CA LEU A 190 14.63 -14.67 -18.87
C LEU A 190 15.05 -15.28 -20.22
N LYS A 191 14.42 -14.88 -21.32
CA LYS A 191 14.73 -15.33 -22.68
C LYS A 191 15.53 -14.31 -23.50
N ILE A 192 15.85 -13.15 -22.93
CA ILE A 192 16.79 -12.15 -23.47
C ILE A 192 18.13 -12.38 -22.79
#